data_AF-A0A7C8LTK6-F1
#
_entry.id   AF-A0A7C8LTK6-F1
#
_cell.length_a   1.000
_cell.length_b   1.000
_cell.length_c   1.000
_cell.angle_alpha   90.00
_cell.angle_beta   90.00
_cell.angle_gamma   90.00
#
_symmetry.space_group_name_H-M   'P 1'
#
loop_
_entity.id
_entity.type
_entity.pdbx_description
1 polymer ?
#
loop_
_entity_poly.entity_id
_entity_poly.type
_entity_poly.pdbx_seq_one_letter_code
_entity_poly.pdbx_strand_id
1 'polypeptide(L)'
;MLKKLINTVLNANNLKRRILSHASKYDFEDYDDMTLTTAFYAELFSTPQSSVTKALIELKYLGRADIHSKSEIQYIHVVTPDGFKYLECHTDFWKGAIVSLVISVSSGLLIYLSTR
;
A
#
# COMPACT_ATOMS: atom_id res chain seq x y z
N MET A 1 19.43 -6.57 -14.63
CA MET A 1 18.20 -5.77 -14.91
C MET A 1 16.97 -6.27 -14.14
N LEU A 2 16.71 -7.58 -14.07
CA LEU A 2 15.54 -8.15 -13.40
C LEU A 2 15.35 -7.70 -11.93
N LYS A 3 16.43 -7.73 -11.12
CA LYS A 3 16.40 -7.25 -9.72
C LYS A 3 15.95 -5.79 -9.58
N LYS A 4 16.30 -4.94 -10.54
CA LYS A 4 15.91 -3.52 -10.55
C LYS A 4 14.41 -3.37 -10.85
N LEU A 5 13.88 -4.13 -11.80
CA LEU A 5 12.47 -4.12 -12.15
C LEU A 5 11.59 -4.60 -10.98
N ILE A 6 11.98 -5.71 -10.35
CA ILE A 6 11.27 -6.28 -9.19
C ILE A 6 11.22 -5.26 -8.05
N ASN A 7 12.35 -4.61 -7.72
CA ASN A 7 12.39 -3.60 -6.69
C ASN A 7 11.50 -2.38 -7.01
N THR A 8 11.46 -1.93 -8.27
CA THR A 8 10.59 -0.83 -8.68
C THR A 8 9.11 -1.17 -8.50
N VAL A 9 8.69 -2.37 -8.93
CA VAL A 9 7.29 -2.82 -8.81
C VAL A 9 6.90 -2.99 -7.34
N LEU A 10 7.77 -3.59 -6.52
CA LEU A 10 7.55 -3.74 -5.08
C LEU A 10 7.40 -2.38 -4.39
N ASN A 11 8.27 -1.42 -4.72
CA ASN A 11 8.21 -0.07 -4.16
C ASN A 11 6.92 0.66 -4.56
N ALA A 12 6.49 0.53 -5.82
CA ALA A 12 5.24 1.13 -6.29
C ALA A 12 4.00 0.55 -5.59
N ASN A 13 3.96 -0.77 -5.38
CA ASN A 13 2.87 -1.41 -4.63
C ASN A 13 2.89 -1.03 -3.14
N ASN A 14 4.07 -0.98 -2.52
CA ASN A 14 4.21 -0.51 -1.14
C ASN A 14 3.73 0.94 -0.97
N LEU A 15 4.05 1.82 -1.92
CA LEU A 15 3.60 3.21 -1.91
C LEU A 15 2.06 3.29 -1.94
N LYS A 16 1.41 2.59 -2.89
CA LYS A 16 -0.06 2.52 -2.97
C LYS A 16 -0.69 2.03 -1.67
N ARG A 17 -0.12 0.99 -1.06
CA ARG A 17 -0.59 0.47 0.24
C ARG A 17 -0.47 1.49 1.36
N ARG A 18 0.67 2.18 1.46
CA ARG A 18 0.90 3.23 2.48
C ARG A 18 -0.10 4.38 2.33
N ILE A 19 -0.34 4.82 1.10
CA ILE A 19 -1.32 5.85 0.78
C ILE A 19 -2.73 5.41 1.23
N LEU A 20 -3.20 4.24 0.80
CA LEU A 20 -4.52 3.71 1.17
C LEU A 20 -4.67 3.53 2.69
N SER A 21 -3.67 2.94 3.35
CA SER A 21 -3.70 2.71 4.80
C SER A 21 -3.69 3.99 5.61
N HIS A 22 -3.11 5.08 5.08
CA HIS A 22 -3.20 6.39 5.70
C HIS A 22 -4.58 7.00 5.45
N ALA A 23 -5.04 7.01 4.19
CA ALA A 23 -6.34 7.56 3.81
C ALA A 23 -7.51 6.90 4.54
N SER A 24 -7.44 5.59 4.81
CA SER A 24 -8.50 4.83 5.48
C SER A 24 -8.70 5.18 6.95
N LYS A 25 -7.83 6.01 7.54
CA LYS A 25 -7.95 6.45 8.95
C LYS A 25 -8.80 7.70 9.12
N TYR A 26 -9.12 8.37 8.01
CA TYR A 26 -9.90 9.58 8.00
C TYR A 26 -11.33 9.19 7.61
N ASP A 27 -12.28 9.55 8.47
CA ASP A 27 -13.70 9.44 8.18
C ASP A 27 -14.12 10.78 7.55
N PHE A 28 -14.44 10.77 6.26
CA PHE A 28 -14.67 12.00 5.49
C PHE A 28 -16.13 12.47 5.62
N GLU A 29 -16.64 12.53 6.85
CA GLU A 29 -18.01 13.00 7.12
C GLU A 29 -18.14 14.53 6.98
N ASP A 30 -17.05 15.30 7.17
CA ASP A 30 -17.04 16.77 7.07
C ASP A 30 -16.16 17.27 5.92
N TYR A 31 -16.84 17.74 4.88
CA TYR A 31 -16.30 18.28 3.63
C TYR A 31 -15.94 19.76 3.78
N ASP A 32 -14.67 20.11 4.03
CA ASP A 32 -14.14 21.31 3.37
C ASP A 32 -12.61 21.46 3.34
N ASP A 33 -11.83 20.84 4.24
CA ASP A 33 -10.40 21.14 4.30
C ASP A 33 -9.46 20.04 3.77
N MET A 34 -9.10 20.26 2.50
CA MET A 34 -7.79 20.03 1.88
C MET A 34 -6.69 19.45 2.79
N THR A 35 -6.56 18.13 2.90
CA THR A 35 -5.43 17.53 3.67
C THR A 35 -4.69 16.38 2.98
N LEU A 36 -5.28 15.67 2.03
CA LEU A 36 -4.67 14.46 1.42
C LEU A 36 -4.27 14.64 -0.05
N THR A 37 -3.49 15.69 -0.33
CA THR A 37 -3.02 16.01 -1.68
C THR A 37 -1.80 15.16 -2.09
N THR A 38 -1.49 15.16 -3.39
CA THR A 38 -0.22 14.61 -3.92
C THR A 38 1.00 15.18 -3.22
N ALA A 39 1.02 16.48 -2.94
CA ALA A 39 2.11 17.14 -2.24
C ALA A 39 2.26 16.65 -0.80
N PHE A 40 1.14 16.52 -0.08
CA PHE A 40 1.12 15.99 1.28
C PHE A 40 1.70 14.56 1.36
N TYR A 41 1.26 13.66 0.49
CA TYR A 41 1.79 12.28 0.47
C TYR A 41 3.24 12.19 0.01
N ALA A 42 3.67 13.09 -0.88
CA ALA A 42 5.06 13.16 -1.32
C ALA A 42 5.99 13.54 -0.15
N GLU A 43 5.57 14.51 0.66
CA GLU A 43 6.30 14.90 1.88
C GLU A 43 6.25 13.79 2.93
N LEU A 44 5.05 13.31 3.28
CA LEU A 44 4.82 12.29 4.31
C LEU A 44 5.62 11.00 4.06
N PHE A 45 5.76 10.60 2.81
CA PHE A 45 6.45 9.37 2.44
C PHE A 45 7.85 9.61 1.84
N SER A 46 8.34 10.86 1.86
CA SER A 46 9.64 11.25 1.29
C SER A 46 9.84 10.70 -0.14
N THR A 47 8.80 10.83 -0.96
CA THR A 47 8.69 10.21 -2.28
C THR A 47 8.40 11.29 -3.32
N PRO A 48 8.96 11.21 -4.55
CA PRO A 48 8.69 12.21 -5.57
C PRO A 48 7.19 12.33 -5.88
N GLN A 49 6.68 13.56 -6.00
CA GLN A 49 5.28 13.83 -6.32
C GLN A 49 4.81 13.07 -7.56
N SER A 50 5.65 12.95 -8.59
CA SER A 50 5.33 12.18 -9.80
C SER A 50 5.05 10.68 -9.54
N SER A 51 5.70 10.09 -8.54
CA SER A 51 5.45 8.68 -8.15
C SER A 51 4.16 8.56 -7.34
N VAL A 52 3.87 9.54 -6.50
CA VAL A 52 2.60 9.63 -5.76
C VAL A 52 1.43 9.83 -6.73
N THR A 53 1.53 10.76 -7.68
CA THR A 53 0.50 10.98 -8.70
C THR A 53 0.21 9.71 -9.50
N LYS A 54 1.25 8.97 -9.91
CA LYS A 54 1.07 7.67 -10.57
C LYS A 54 0.35 6.66 -9.68
N ALA A 55 0.75 6.57 -8.41
CA ALA A 55 0.10 5.69 -7.45
C ALA A 55 -1.38 6.04 -7.25
N LEU A 56 -1.72 7.33 -7.16
CA LEU A 56 -3.10 7.81 -7.08
C LEU A 56 -3.89 7.44 -8.33
N ILE A 57 -3.39 7.76 -9.53
CA ILE A 57 -4.05 7.40 -10.80
C ILE A 57 -4.33 5.89 -10.87
N GLU A 58 -3.35 5.06 -10.51
CA GLU A 58 -3.54 3.60 -10.49
C GLU A 58 -4.59 3.17 -9.45
N LEU A 59 -4.60 3.76 -8.26
CA LEU A 59 -5.60 3.46 -7.23
C LEU A 59 -7.03 3.82 -7.68
N LYS A 60 -7.19 4.95 -8.38
CA LYS A 60 -8.45 5.35 -9.01
C LYS A 60 -8.87 4.36 -10.09
N TYR A 61 -7.95 4.03 -11.01
CA TYR A 61 -8.21 3.11 -12.11
C TYR A 61 -8.62 1.71 -11.62
N LEU A 62 -8.00 1.23 -10.54
CA LEU A 62 -8.32 -0.05 -9.92
C LEU A 62 -9.58 0.00 -9.03
N GLY A 63 -10.26 1.15 -8.94
CA GLY A 63 -11.46 1.32 -8.12
C GLY A 63 -11.21 1.18 -6.61
N ARG A 64 -9.97 1.40 -6.14
CA ARG A 64 -9.57 1.21 -4.73
C ARG A 64 -9.65 2.49 -3.90
N ALA A 65 -9.63 3.64 -4.57
CA ALA A 65 -9.88 4.93 -3.96
C ALA A 65 -10.62 5.80 -4.96
N ASP A 66 -11.57 6.57 -4.48
CA ASP A 66 -12.12 7.68 -5.24
C ASP A 66 -11.18 8.88 -5.10
N ILE A 67 -10.84 9.49 -6.24
CA ILE A 67 -9.83 10.54 -6.33
C ILE A 67 -10.40 11.67 -7.18
N HIS A 68 -10.50 12.83 -6.54
CA HIS A 68 -10.93 14.06 -7.17
C HIS A 68 -9.72 14.88 -7.63
N SER A 69 -9.95 15.69 -8.66
CA SER A 69 -8.96 16.64 -9.15
C SER A 69 -9.58 18.04 -9.15
N LYS A 70 -8.88 18.98 -8.51
CA LYS A 70 -9.24 20.40 -8.51
C LYS A 70 -7.96 21.19 -8.81
N SER A 71 -7.98 21.99 -9.87
CA SER A 71 -6.86 22.87 -10.24
C SER A 71 -5.50 22.16 -10.23
N GLU A 72 -5.38 21.07 -11.00
CA GLU A 72 -4.17 20.22 -11.14
C GLU A 72 -3.74 19.42 -9.90
N ILE A 73 -4.38 19.64 -8.75
CA ILE A 73 -4.12 18.89 -7.51
C ILE A 73 -5.05 17.68 -7.49
N GLN A 74 -4.47 16.50 -7.28
CA GLN A 74 -5.21 15.27 -7.01
C GLN A 74 -5.24 15.00 -5.51
N TYR A 75 -6.40 14.62 -4.98
CA TYR A 75 -6.55 14.23 -3.59
C TYR A 75 -7.47 13.02 -3.46
N ILE A 76 -7.19 12.18 -2.46
CA ILE A 76 -8.06 11.04 -2.16
C ILE A 76 -9.30 11.57 -1.44
N HIS A 77 -10.44 11.20 -2.00
CA HIS A 77 -11.75 11.57 -1.48
C HIS A 77 -12.25 10.48 -0.51
N VAL A 78 -12.28 9.22 -0.95
CA VAL A 78 -12.75 8.09 -0.15
C VAL A 78 -11.96 6.84 -0.51
N VAL A 79 -11.64 6.00 0.48
CA VAL A 79 -11.18 4.63 0.23
C VAL A 79 -12.41 3.76 -0.03
N THR A 80 -12.47 3.13 -1.20
CA THR A 80 -13.63 2.29 -1.56
C THR A 80 -13.61 0.98 -0.77
N PRO A 81 -14.74 0.23 -0.70
CA PRO A 81 -14.76 -1.11 -0.10
C PRO A 81 -13.70 -2.07 -0.69
N ASP A 82 -13.42 -1.97 -1.99
CA ASP A 82 -12.37 -2.77 -2.63
C ASP A 82 -10.96 -2.30 -2.25
N GLY A 83 -10.79 -1.02 -1.93
CA GLY A 83 -9.59 -0.49 -1.28
C GLY A 83 -9.35 -1.10 0.10
N PHE A 84 -10.41 -1.21 0.92
CA PHE A 84 -10.33 -1.87 2.23
C PHE A 84 -10.00 -3.37 2.10
N LYS A 85 -10.68 -4.10 1.21
CA LYS A 85 -10.34 -5.52 0.93
C LYS A 85 -8.90 -5.69 0.47
N TYR A 86 -8.37 -4.76 -0.33
CA TYR A 86 -6.97 -4.79 -0.76
C TYR A 86 -6.00 -4.61 0.43
N LEU A 87 -6.34 -3.78 1.42
CA LEU A 87 -5.57 -3.64 2.64
C LEU A 87 -5.62 -4.92 3.51
N GLU A 88 -6.80 -5.52 3.66
CA GLU A 88 -7.02 -6.75 4.44
C GLU A 88 -6.29 -7.96 3.86
N CYS A 89 -6.41 -8.19 2.55
CA CYS A 89 -5.72 -9.27 1.84
C CYS A 89 -4.20 -9.19 2.02
N HIS A 90 -3.66 -7.97 2.09
CA HIS A 90 -2.24 -7.77 2.40
C HIS A 90 -1.89 -8.15 3.84
N THR A 91 -2.73 -7.83 4.83
CA THR A 91 -2.49 -8.24 6.22
C THR A 91 -2.58 -9.76 6.41
N ASP A 92 -3.49 -10.42 5.69
CA ASP A 92 -3.68 -11.87 5.79
C ASP A 92 -2.55 -12.64 5.10
N PHE A 93 -2.02 -12.13 3.99
CA PHE A 93 -0.82 -12.71 3.36
C PHE A 93 0.38 -12.75 4.32
N TRP A 94 0.65 -11.66 5.05
CA TRP A 94 1.75 -11.61 6.00
C TRP A 94 1.49 -12.46 7.25
N LYS A 95 0.26 -12.49 7.76
CA LYS A 95 -0.12 -13.41 8.84
C LYS A 95 0.08 -14.87 8.42
N GLY A 96 -0.38 -15.24 7.22
CA GLY A 96 -0.20 -16.59 6.67
C GLY A 96 1.27 -16.96 6.44
N ALA A 97 2.08 -16.03 5.94
CA ALA A 97 3.51 -16.22 5.74
C ALA A 97 4.28 -16.39 7.07
N ILE A 98 3.96 -15.57 8.08
CA ILE A 98 4.57 -15.69 9.42
C ILE A 98 4.15 -16.99 10.09
N VAL A 99 2.86 -17.35 10.05
CA VAL A 99 2.38 -18.64 10.60
C VAL A 99 3.05 -19.82 9.89
N SER A 100 3.17 -19.78 8.56
CA SER A 100 3.86 -20.83 7.78
C SER A 100 5.35 -20.93 8.14
N LEU A 101 6.02 -19.79 8.36
CA LEU A 101 7.42 -19.76 8.78
C LEU A 101 7.60 -20.32 10.19
N VAL A 102 6.75 -19.92 11.14
CA VAL A 102 6.78 -20.42 12.52
C VAL A 102 6.54 -21.93 12.57
N ILE A 103 5.60 -22.45 11.79
CA ILE A 103 5.38 -23.90 11.66
C ILE A 103 6.63 -24.58 11.09
N SER A 104 7.25 -24.05 10.03
CA SER A 104 8.45 -24.66 9.43
C SER A 104 9.68 -24.69 10.36
N VAL A 105 9.82 -23.70 11.25
CA VAL A 105 10.89 -23.66 12.25
C VAL A 105 10.58 -24.60 13.42
N SER A 106 9.30 -24.69 13.83
CA SER A 106 8.86 -25.56 14.93
C SER A 106 8.82 -27.04 14.56
N SER A 107 8.66 -27.37 13.27
CA SER A 107 8.60 -28.75 12.77
C SER A 107 9.96 -29.41 12.53
N GLY A 108 11.08 -28.81 13.00
CA GLY A 108 12.36 -29.52 13.10
C GLY A 108 13.11 -29.79 11.79
N LEU A 109 12.80 -29.10 10.68
CA LEU A 109 13.52 -29.30 9.41
C LEU A 109 14.98 -28.80 9.45
N LEU A 110 15.32 -27.89 10.38
CA LEU A 110 16.67 -27.36 10.57
C LEU A 110 17.58 -28.27 11.42
N ILE A 111 17.03 -29.19 12.21
CA ILE A 111 17.84 -30.10 13.04
C ILE A 111 18.33 -31.31 12.22
N TYR A 112 17.63 -31.67 11.13
CA TYR A 112 17.98 -32.84 10.31
C TYR A 112 19.24 -32.65 9.43
N LEU A 113 19.71 -31.41 9.23
CA LEU A 113 20.90 -31.09 8.43
C LEU A 113 22.19 -30.91 9.25
N SER A 114 22.14 -30.99 10.58
CA SER A 114 23.31 -30.91 11.47
C SER A 114 23.84 -32.29 11.91
N THR A 115 23.16 -33.36 11.52
CA THR A 115 23.48 -34.75 11.90
C THR A 115 23.86 -35.63 10.71
N ARG A 116 24.40 -35.04 9.63
CA ARG A 116 25.12 -35.78 8.58
C ARG A 116 26.54 -35.25 8.45
#